data_AF-A0A524CR52-F1
#
_entry.id   AF-A0A524CR52-F1
#
_cell.length_a   1.000
_cell.length_b   1.000
_cell.length_c   1.000
_cell.angle_alpha   90.00
_cell.angle_beta   90.00
_cell.angle_gamma   90.00
#
_symmetry.space_group_name_H-M   'P 1'
#
loop_
_entity.id
_entity.type
_entity.pdbx_description
1 polymer ?
#
loop_
_entity_poly.entity_id
_entity_poly.type
_entity_poly.pdbx_seq_one_letter_code
_entity_poly.pdbx_strand_id
1 'polypeptide(L)'
;MPESRQILKGALTHLALFAVNFFVLLGVVDSFQIFQSDLPFLNTLILGYMLVHTFVLLSVQLGVQILELLRIRMPTFLPSYYFQFEDDETIPLPLLDPTKSRLAFIVLLLVLSGGPVFYPIFAVYGFLLAYAHLVIIALDPSTILGYFEIFLNWMPPILLLIVGLVILSIVVIEFKHI
;
A
#
# COMPACT_ATOMS: atom_id res chain seq x y z
N MET A 1 -1.80 30.32 10.27
CA MET A 1 -0.73 29.51 9.67
C MET A 1 -0.66 28.21 10.45
N PRO A 2 -0.63 27.03 9.82
CA PRO A 2 -0.36 25.80 10.55
C PRO A 2 0.95 26.01 11.30
N GLU A 3 0.93 25.88 12.62
CA GLU A 3 2.15 25.97 13.40
C GLU A 3 3.14 24.95 12.83
N SER A 4 4.40 25.33 12.60
CA SER A 4 5.45 24.47 12.01
C SER A 4 5.46 23.04 12.59
N ARG A 5 5.11 22.93 13.88
CA ARG A 5 4.92 21.67 14.60
C ARG A 5 3.86 20.73 14.00
N GLN A 6 2.73 21.26 13.52
CA GLN A 6 1.67 20.46 12.88
C GLN A 6 2.11 19.91 11.53
N ILE A 7 2.84 20.71 10.73
CA ILE A 7 3.38 20.26 9.44
C ILE A 7 4.42 19.16 9.67
N LEU A 8 5.33 19.34 10.62
CA LEU A 8 6.32 18.33 10.98
C LEU A 8 5.64 17.04 11.46
N LYS A 9 4.64 17.15 12.35
CA LYS A 9 3.86 16.00 12.81
C LYS A 9 3.18 15.26 11.65
N GLY A 10 2.55 15.99 10.73
CA GLY A 10 1.94 15.42 9.53
C GLY A 10 2.97 14.67 8.68
N ALA A 11 4.08 15.31 8.36
CA ALA A 11 5.16 14.71 7.57
C ALA A 11 5.72 13.44 8.21
N LEU A 12 5.99 13.46 9.52
CA LEU A 12 6.48 12.29 10.25
C LEU A 12 5.46 11.14 10.26
N THR A 13 4.17 11.45 10.40
CA THR A 13 3.12 10.43 10.41
C THR A 13 2.94 9.82 9.02
N HIS A 14 3.02 10.64 7.96
CA HIS A 14 3.03 10.16 6.58
C HIS A 14 4.24 9.27 6.32
N LEU A 15 5.43 9.67 6.77
CA LEU A 15 6.64 8.86 6.62
C LEU A 15 6.52 7.52 7.36
N ALA A 16 6.00 7.53 8.59
CA ALA A 16 5.78 6.32 9.37
C ALA A 16 4.79 5.38 8.68
N LEU A 17 3.65 5.90 8.21
CA LEU A 17 2.68 5.09 7.48
C LEU A 17 3.25 4.58 6.15
N PHE A 18 4.03 5.39 5.44
CA PHE A 18 4.73 4.96 4.24
C PHE A 18 5.68 3.78 4.52
N ALA A 19 6.43 3.84 5.63
CA ALA A 19 7.29 2.73 6.05
C ALA A 19 6.50 1.46 6.36
N VAL A 20 5.36 1.57 7.06
CA VAL A 20 4.46 0.43 7.32
C VAL A 20 3.94 -0.15 6.01
N ASN A 21 3.45 0.68 5.09
CA ASN A 21 2.96 0.27 3.77
C ASN A 21 4.06 -0.43 2.96
N PHE A 22 5.29 0.05 3.04
CA PHE A 22 6.45 -0.57 2.42
C PHE A 22 6.74 -1.96 2.98
N PHE A 23 6.68 -2.15 4.31
CA PHE A 23 6.84 -3.47 4.90
C PHE A 23 5.70 -4.42 4.51
N VAL A 24 4.45 -3.94 4.48
CA VAL A 24 3.33 -4.75 3.96
C VAL A 24 3.59 -5.18 2.51
N LEU A 25 4.05 -4.26 1.66
CA LEU A 25 4.40 -4.58 0.27
C LEU A 25 5.46 -5.67 0.20
N LEU A 26 6.55 -5.53 0.96
CA LEU A 26 7.61 -6.54 1.00
C LEU A 26 7.07 -7.90 1.44
N GLY A 27 6.27 -7.94 2.50
CA GLY A 27 5.67 -9.18 2.98
C GLY A 27 4.77 -9.84 1.95
N VAL A 28 3.95 -9.05 1.24
CA VAL A 28 3.08 -9.54 0.15
C VAL A 28 3.91 -10.07 -1.03
N VAL A 29 4.90 -9.30 -1.49
CA VAL A 29 5.75 -9.68 -2.64
C VAL A 29 6.52 -10.96 -2.35
N ASP A 30 7.14 -11.06 -1.19
CA ASP A 30 7.93 -12.24 -0.83
C ASP A 30 7.04 -13.49 -0.64
N SER A 31 5.83 -13.32 -0.11
CA SER A 31 4.88 -14.42 0.07
C SER A 31 4.41 -15.07 -1.24
N PHE A 32 4.57 -14.40 -2.40
CA PHE A 32 4.32 -15.05 -3.70
C PHE A 32 5.29 -16.21 -3.97
N GLN A 33 6.48 -16.21 -3.38
CA GLN A 33 7.44 -17.31 -3.52
C GLN A 33 6.92 -18.61 -2.88
N ILE A 34 6.04 -18.51 -1.89
CA ILE A 34 5.47 -19.67 -1.20
C ILE A 34 4.64 -20.54 -2.17
N PHE A 35 4.09 -19.96 -3.24
CA PHE A 35 3.41 -20.73 -4.30
C PHE A 35 4.33 -21.60 -5.15
N GLN A 36 5.66 -21.43 -5.05
CA GLN A 36 6.61 -22.34 -5.70
C GLN A 36 6.76 -23.67 -4.94
N SER A 37 6.18 -23.76 -3.74
CA SER A 37 6.14 -24.99 -2.95
C SER A 37 4.85 -25.78 -3.22
N ASP A 38 4.90 -27.12 -3.06
CA ASP A 38 3.72 -27.99 -3.11
C ASP A 38 2.83 -27.77 -1.87
N LEU A 39 2.02 -26.72 -1.91
CA LEU A 39 1.06 -26.39 -0.87
C LEU A 39 -0.23 -27.21 -1.05
N PRO A 40 -0.84 -27.69 0.05
CA PRO A 40 -2.21 -28.19 0.01
C PRO A 40 -3.15 -27.14 -0.59
N PHE A 41 -4.11 -27.58 -1.42
CA PHE A 41 -5.04 -26.71 -2.13
C PHE A 41 -5.72 -25.65 -1.23
N LEU A 42 -6.14 -26.04 -0.03
CA LEU A 42 -6.77 -25.12 0.92
C LEU A 42 -5.82 -24.00 1.36
N ASN A 43 -4.54 -24.30 1.59
CA ASN A 43 -3.54 -23.31 1.97
C ASN A 43 -3.27 -22.35 0.82
N THR A 44 -3.20 -22.87 -0.41
CA THR A 44 -3.07 -22.06 -1.64
C THR A 44 -4.23 -21.07 -1.78
N LEU A 45 -5.46 -21.52 -1.52
CA LEU A 45 -6.65 -20.67 -1.60
C LEU A 45 -6.66 -19.58 -0.53
N ILE A 46 -6.32 -19.94 0.71
CA ILE A 46 -6.23 -18.99 1.83
C ILE A 46 -5.14 -17.95 1.56
N LEU A 47 -3.94 -18.39 1.17
CA LEU A 47 -2.84 -17.49 0.85
C LEU A 47 -3.18 -16.57 -0.32
N GLY A 48 -3.78 -17.11 -1.39
CA GLY A 48 -4.23 -16.32 -2.53
C GLY A 48 -5.24 -15.24 -2.13
N TYR A 49 -6.21 -15.59 -1.29
CA TYR A 49 -7.14 -14.61 -0.73
C TYR A 49 -6.41 -13.53 0.09
N MET A 50 -5.55 -13.92 1.02
CA MET A 50 -4.78 -12.97 1.85
C MET A 50 -3.95 -11.99 1.01
N LEU A 51 -3.30 -12.48 -0.05
CA LEU A 51 -2.44 -11.68 -0.92
C LEU A 51 -3.25 -10.71 -1.78
N VAL A 52 -4.28 -11.20 -2.47
CA VAL A 52 -5.15 -10.34 -3.30
C VAL A 52 -5.83 -9.29 -2.43
N HIS A 53 -6.38 -9.70 -1.29
CA HIS A 53 -7.03 -8.81 -0.33
C HIS A 53 -6.08 -7.70 0.15
N THR A 54 -4.91 -8.08 0.66
CA THR A 54 -3.94 -7.13 1.22
C THR A 54 -3.38 -6.22 0.14
N PHE A 55 -3.13 -6.74 -1.07
CA PHE A 55 -2.64 -5.95 -2.20
C PHE A 55 -3.64 -4.86 -2.61
N VAL A 56 -4.94 -5.19 -2.66
CA VAL A 56 -5.99 -4.22 -2.97
C VAL A 56 -6.10 -3.18 -1.84
N LEU A 57 -6.13 -3.62 -0.58
CA LEU A 57 -6.21 -2.71 0.57
C LEU A 57 -4.99 -1.77 0.63
N LEU A 58 -3.79 -2.28 0.38
CA LEU A 58 -2.55 -1.49 0.31
C LEU A 58 -2.60 -0.44 -0.81
N SER A 59 -3.12 -0.81 -1.99
CA SER A 59 -3.26 0.10 -3.13
C SER A 59 -4.19 1.28 -2.80
N VAL A 60 -5.33 1.00 -2.16
CA VAL A 60 -6.26 2.03 -1.68
C VAL A 60 -5.60 2.87 -0.58
N GLN A 61 -4.94 2.24 0.39
CA GLN A 61 -4.25 2.90 1.50
C GLN A 61 -3.22 3.93 1.00
N LEU A 62 -2.44 3.57 -0.03
CA LEU A 62 -1.49 4.48 -0.66
C LEU A 62 -2.20 5.65 -1.36
N GLY A 63 -3.28 5.38 -2.10
CA GLY A 63 -4.07 6.43 -2.77
C GLY A 63 -4.67 7.44 -1.79
N VAL A 64 -5.24 6.97 -0.68
CA VAL A 64 -5.77 7.83 0.40
C VAL A 64 -4.65 8.65 1.03
N GLN A 65 -3.50 8.03 1.32
CA GLN A 65 -2.35 8.72 1.89
C GLN A 65 -1.83 9.83 0.97
N ILE A 66 -1.71 9.58 -0.33
CA ILE A 66 -1.30 10.60 -1.32
C ILE A 66 -2.31 11.75 -1.36
N LEU A 67 -3.61 11.44 -1.38
CA LEU A 67 -4.67 12.46 -1.39
C LEU A 67 -4.61 13.35 -0.15
N GLU A 68 -4.36 12.76 1.03
CA GLU A 68 -4.24 13.51 2.28
C GLU A 68 -2.96 14.33 2.33
N LEU A 69 -1.86 13.82 1.79
CA LEU A 69 -0.61 14.56 1.65
C LEU A 69 -0.82 15.81 0.77
N LEU A 70 -1.48 15.66 -0.38
CA LEU A 70 -1.83 16.77 -1.28
C LEU A 70 -2.74 17.81 -0.61
N ARG A 71 -3.58 17.38 0.34
CA ARG A 71 -4.49 18.25 1.10
C ARG A 71 -3.89 18.76 2.41
N ILE A 72 -2.62 18.45 2.70
CA ILE A 72 -1.92 18.81 3.95
C ILE A 72 -2.73 18.36 5.17
N ARG A 73 -3.21 17.12 5.13
CA ARG A 73 -3.93 16.46 6.23
C ARG A 73 -3.08 15.36 6.85
N MET A 74 -3.44 15.00 8.09
CA MET A 74 -2.89 13.79 8.72
C MET A 74 -3.27 12.56 7.89
N PRO A 75 -2.39 11.56 7.79
CA PRO A 75 -2.71 10.34 7.08
C PRO A 75 -3.75 9.51 7.85
N THR A 76 -4.64 8.88 7.10
CA THR A 76 -5.63 7.92 7.57
C THR A 76 -5.07 6.51 7.46
N PHE A 77 -5.13 5.74 8.55
CA PHE A 77 -4.82 4.32 8.54
C PHE A 77 -6.09 3.48 8.37
N LEU A 78 -6.39 3.10 7.14
CA LEU A 78 -7.62 2.42 6.72
C LEU A 78 -7.95 1.15 7.54
N PRO A 79 -6.99 0.26 7.86
CA PRO A 79 -7.28 -0.94 8.65
C PRO A 79 -7.95 -0.64 10.01
N SER A 80 -7.73 0.54 10.57
CA SER A 80 -8.35 0.97 11.83
C SER A 80 -9.46 2.00 11.66
N TYR A 81 -9.56 2.65 10.50
CA TYR A 81 -10.29 3.91 10.33
C TYR A 81 -11.77 3.81 10.71
N TYR A 82 -12.47 2.80 10.20
CA TYR A 82 -13.90 2.63 10.46
C TYR A 82 -14.22 2.23 11.91
N PHE A 83 -13.25 1.69 12.64
CA PHE A 83 -13.42 1.32 14.05
C PHE A 83 -13.24 2.49 15.02
N GLN A 84 -12.93 3.69 14.50
CA GLN A 84 -12.75 4.90 15.31
C GLN A 84 -14.06 5.67 15.53
N PHE A 85 -15.13 5.31 14.83
CA PHE A 85 -16.40 6.03 14.82
C PHE A 85 -17.51 5.13 15.40
N GLU A 86 -18.43 5.74 16.12
CA GLU A 86 -19.65 5.07 16.59
C GLU A 86 -20.71 5.02 15.46
N ASP A 87 -21.71 4.15 15.59
CA ASP A 87 -22.71 3.89 14.53
C ASP A 87 -23.54 5.11 14.14
N ASP A 88 -23.66 6.12 15.02
CA ASP A 88 -24.40 7.36 14.82
C ASP A 88 -23.52 8.55 14.41
N GLU A 89 -22.19 8.37 14.36
CA GLU A 89 -21.26 9.41 13.94
C GLU A 89 -21.12 9.50 12.42
N THR A 90 -21.09 10.74 11.92
CA THR A 90 -20.85 10.96 10.48
C THR A 90 -19.37 10.82 10.16
N ILE A 91 -19.04 9.94 9.20
CA ILE A 91 -17.67 9.77 8.72
C ILE A 91 -17.16 11.08 8.09
N PRO A 92 -16.03 11.64 8.60
CA PRO A 92 -15.59 12.99 8.25
C PRO A 92 -14.96 13.10 6.85
N LEU A 93 -14.52 11.99 6.27
CA LEU A 93 -13.98 11.94 4.90
C LEU A 93 -15.06 11.42 3.95
N PRO A 94 -15.69 12.27 3.11
CA PRO A 94 -16.75 11.82 2.21
C PRO A 94 -16.31 10.71 1.22
N LEU A 95 -15.02 10.67 0.89
CA LEU A 95 -14.45 9.61 0.04
C LEU A 95 -14.49 8.23 0.71
N LEU A 96 -14.45 8.21 2.04
CA LEU A 96 -14.49 7.02 2.88
C LEU A 96 -15.86 6.84 3.55
N ASP A 97 -16.87 7.61 3.15
CA ASP A 97 -18.24 7.44 3.62
C ASP A 97 -18.97 6.42 2.71
N PRO A 98 -19.33 5.22 3.19
CA PRO A 98 -19.96 4.16 2.39
C PRO A 98 -21.36 4.53 1.91
N THR A 99 -22.01 5.51 2.55
CA THR A 99 -23.33 6.01 2.13
C THR A 99 -23.23 6.93 0.90
N LYS A 100 -22.04 7.51 0.67
CA LYS A 100 -21.79 8.48 -0.40
C LYS A 100 -20.92 7.93 -1.54
N SER A 101 -20.14 6.89 -1.29
CA SER A 101 -19.13 6.40 -2.23
C SER A 101 -19.12 4.86 -2.33
N ARG A 102 -19.25 4.35 -3.56
CA ARG A 102 -19.09 2.90 -3.83
C ARG A 102 -17.69 2.41 -3.49
N LEU A 103 -16.68 3.26 -3.68
CA LEU A 103 -15.31 2.95 -3.29
C LEU A 103 -15.24 2.78 -1.77
N ALA A 104 -15.82 3.70 -0.99
CA ALA A 104 -15.84 3.60 0.47
C ALA A 104 -16.48 2.30 0.95
N PHE A 105 -17.58 1.88 0.31
CA PHE A 105 -18.21 0.59 0.61
C PHE A 105 -17.26 -0.60 0.36
N ILE A 106 -16.54 -0.60 -0.77
CA ILE A 106 -15.53 -1.64 -1.06
C ILE A 106 -14.41 -1.60 0.00
N VAL A 107 -13.93 -0.41 0.36
CA VAL A 107 -12.88 -0.25 1.39
C VAL A 107 -13.36 -0.75 2.74
N LEU A 108 -14.61 -0.46 3.13
CA LEU A 108 -15.21 -0.98 4.36
C LEU A 108 -15.25 -2.51 4.33
N LEU A 109 -15.67 -3.13 3.23
CA LEU A 109 -15.66 -4.59 3.09
C LEU A 109 -14.25 -5.16 3.20
N LEU A 110 -13.23 -4.52 2.58
CA LEU A 110 -11.84 -4.95 2.71
C LEU A 110 -11.36 -4.85 4.16
N VAL A 111 -11.68 -3.76 4.85
CA VAL A 111 -11.32 -3.58 6.26
C VAL A 111 -11.99 -4.66 7.11
N LEU A 112 -13.31 -4.85 7.01
CA LEU A 112 -14.03 -5.84 7.82
C LEU A 112 -13.63 -7.29 7.53
N SER A 113 -13.33 -7.63 6.27
CA SER A 113 -13.04 -9.01 5.87
C SER A 113 -11.63 -9.48 6.22
N GLY A 114 -10.71 -8.58 6.56
CA GLY A 114 -9.35 -9.00 6.91
C GLY A 114 -8.32 -7.90 7.15
N GLY A 115 -8.67 -6.62 6.94
CA GLY A 115 -7.72 -5.50 7.07
C GLY A 115 -6.98 -5.49 8.42
N PRO A 116 -7.66 -5.50 9.58
CA PRO A 116 -7.01 -5.49 10.89
C PRO A 116 -6.08 -6.67 11.16
N VAL A 117 -6.23 -7.79 10.45
CA VAL A 117 -5.49 -9.03 10.71
C VAL A 117 -4.38 -9.24 9.68
N PHE A 118 -4.71 -9.24 8.38
CA PHE A 118 -3.74 -9.50 7.33
C PHE A 118 -2.72 -8.37 7.22
N TYR A 119 -3.14 -7.12 7.40
CA TYR A 119 -2.27 -5.97 7.23
C TYR A 119 -1.10 -5.98 8.23
N PRO A 120 -1.32 -6.16 9.56
CA PRO A 120 -0.20 -6.30 10.50
C PRO A 120 0.64 -7.56 10.27
N ILE A 121 0.05 -8.70 9.86
CA ILE A 121 0.80 -9.93 9.57
C ILE A 121 1.83 -9.66 8.48
N PHE A 122 1.42 -9.08 7.35
CA PHE A 122 2.33 -8.78 6.25
C PHE A 122 3.31 -7.66 6.62
N ALA A 123 2.91 -6.67 7.42
CA ALA A 123 3.82 -5.62 7.90
C ALA A 123 4.95 -6.21 8.76
N VAL A 124 4.63 -7.08 9.71
CA VAL A 124 5.62 -7.73 10.58
C VAL A 124 6.51 -8.66 9.76
N TYR A 125 5.92 -9.47 8.87
CA TYR A 125 6.70 -10.35 8.00
C TYR A 125 7.68 -9.59 7.12
N GLY A 126 7.22 -8.55 6.42
CA GLY A 126 8.10 -7.72 5.58
C GLY A 126 9.13 -6.91 6.36
N PHE A 127 8.82 -6.49 7.60
CA PHE A 127 9.82 -5.88 8.49
C PHE A 127 10.94 -6.86 8.83
N LEU A 128 10.60 -8.10 9.20
CA LEU A 128 11.60 -9.15 9.50
C LEU A 128 12.48 -9.44 8.28
N LEU A 129 11.88 -9.51 7.08
CA LEU A 129 12.59 -9.69 5.82
C LEU A 129 13.55 -8.53 5.53
N ALA A 130 13.07 -7.29 5.66
CA ALA A 130 13.89 -6.10 5.45
C ALA A 130 15.06 -6.06 6.44
N TYR A 131 14.80 -6.38 7.72
CA TYR A 131 15.83 -6.47 8.74
C TYR A 131 16.89 -7.52 8.41
N ALA A 132 16.49 -8.73 8.03
CA ALA A 132 17.42 -9.80 7.65
C ALA A 132 18.30 -9.38 6.46
N HIS A 133 17.72 -8.76 5.43
CA HIS A 133 18.48 -8.28 4.27
C HIS A 133 19.42 -7.13 4.60
N LEU A 134 19.01 -6.20 5.46
CA LEU A 134 19.90 -5.12 5.92
C LEU A 134 21.12 -5.66 6.65
N VAL A 135 20.94 -6.70 7.48
CA VAL A 135 22.07 -7.37 8.15
C VAL A 135 22.99 -8.04 7.12
N ILE A 136 22.45 -8.73 6.12
CA ILE A 136 23.25 -9.36 5.05
C ILE A 136 24.05 -8.30 4.28
N ILE A 137 23.40 -7.21 3.87
CA ILE A 137 24.04 -6.12 3.12
C ILE A 137 25.16 -5.47 3.94
N ALA A 138 24.97 -5.32 5.26
CA ALA A 138 26.01 -4.77 6.13
C ALA A 138 27.25 -5.67 6.22
N LEU A 139 27.08 -6.98 6.03
CA LEU A 139 28.16 -7.98 6.06
C LEU A 139 28.81 -8.19 4.69
N ASP A 140 28.06 -8.02 3.59
CA ASP A 140 28.57 -8.08 2.22
C ASP A 140 28.00 -6.95 1.33
N PRO A 141 28.71 -5.81 1.26
CA PRO A 141 28.29 -4.66 0.46
C PRO A 141 28.20 -4.93 -1.05
N SER A 142 28.83 -5.99 -1.56
CA SER A 142 28.77 -6.33 -3.00
C SER A 142 27.36 -6.72 -3.45
N THR A 143 26.53 -7.20 -2.52
CA THR A 143 25.10 -7.47 -2.71
C THR A 143 24.34 -6.23 -3.22
N ILE A 144 24.73 -5.02 -2.79
CA ILE A 144 24.10 -3.77 -3.23
C ILE A 144 24.29 -3.56 -4.74
N LEU A 145 25.49 -3.85 -5.25
CA LEU A 145 25.78 -3.71 -6.67
C LEU A 145 24.94 -4.67 -7.50
N GLY A 146 24.74 -5.90 -7.02
CA GLY A 146 23.84 -6.87 -7.66
C GLY A 146 22.39 -6.39 -7.70
N TYR A 147 21.85 -5.87 -6.59
CA TYR A 147 20.50 -5.29 -6.58
C TYR A 147 20.38 -4.07 -7.49
N PHE A 148 21.42 -3.24 -7.55
CA PHE A 148 21.43 -2.07 -8.41
C PHE A 148 21.46 -2.45 -9.90
N GLU A 149 22.18 -3.50 -10.27
CA GLU A 149 22.20 -4.03 -11.63
C GLU A 149 20.83 -4.60 -12.04
N ILE A 150 20.19 -5.38 -11.16
CA ILE A 150 18.82 -5.87 -11.37
C ILE A 150 17.87 -4.66 -11.55
N PHE A 151 17.96 -3.67 -10.66
CA PHE A 151 17.17 -2.46 -10.73
C PHE A 151 17.34 -1.74 -12.08
N LEU A 152 18.57 -1.52 -12.53
CA LEU A 152 18.86 -0.83 -13.79
C LEU A 152 18.34 -1.57 -15.02
N ASN A 153 18.27 -2.90 -14.98
CA ASN A 153 17.73 -3.69 -16.09
C ASN A 153 16.18 -3.67 -16.13
N TRP A 154 15.54 -3.60 -14.97
CA TRP A 154 14.06 -3.62 -14.87
C TRP A 154 13.42 -2.23 -14.88
N MET A 155 14.11 -1.16 -14.46
CA MET A 155 13.54 0.19 -14.42
C MET A 155 13.14 0.73 -15.80
N PRO A 156 13.98 0.64 -16.86
CA PRO A 156 13.66 1.20 -18.16
C PRO A 156 12.33 0.68 -18.77
N PRO A 157 12.06 -0.65 -18.82
CA PRO A 157 10.79 -1.13 -19.36
C PRO A 157 9.59 -0.72 -18.49
N ILE A 158 9.74 -0.65 -17.17
CA ILE A 158 8.67 -0.17 -16.27
C ILE A 158 8.37 1.31 -16.53
N LEU A 159 9.40 2.15 -16.66
CA LEU A 159 9.22 3.57 -16.97
C LEU A 159 8.54 3.78 -18.33
N LEU A 160 8.91 2.99 -19.35
CA LEU A 160 8.24 3.02 -20.65
C LEU A 160 6.76 2.67 -20.54
N LEU A 161 6.41 1.64 -19.75
CA LEU A 161 5.03 1.26 -19.51
C LEU A 161 4.24 2.40 -18.84
N ILE A 162 4.80 3.02 -17.80
CA ILE A 162 4.18 4.14 -17.09
C ILE A 162 3.94 5.31 -18.05
N VAL A 163 4.96 5.71 -18.82
CA VAL A 163 4.82 6.78 -19.82
C VAL A 163 3.75 6.44 -20.85
N GLY A 164 3.71 5.19 -21.32
CA GLY A 164 2.66 4.72 -22.24
C GLY A 164 1.25 4.85 -21.66
N LEU A 165 1.06 4.45 -20.39
CA LEU A 165 -0.23 4.60 -19.69
C LEU A 165 -0.62 6.06 -19.48
N VAL A 166 0.33 6.94 -19.19
CA VAL A 166 0.08 8.39 -19.06
C VAL A 166 -0.37 8.98 -20.40
N ILE A 167 0.33 8.67 -21.50
CA ILE A 167 -0.05 9.12 -22.84
C ILE A 167 -1.45 8.61 -23.19
N LEU A 168 -1.73 7.32 -22.98
CA LEU A 168 -3.05 6.74 -23.24
C LEU A 168 -4.14 7.44 -22.42
N SER A 169 -3.86 7.73 -21.15
CA SER A 169 -4.82 8.41 -20.26
C SER A 169 -5.13 9.81 -20.76
N ILE A 170 -4.12 10.58 -21.19
CA ILE A 170 -4.31 11.93 -21.77
C ILE A 170 -5.16 11.84 -23.04
N VAL A 171 -4.81 10.93 -23.96
CA VAL A 171 -5.55 10.73 -25.22
C VAL A 171 -7.01 10.41 -24.95
N VAL A 172 -7.31 9.48 -24.03
CA VAL A 172 -8.70 9.12 -23.68
C VAL A 172 -9.46 10.30 -23.10
N ILE A 173 -8.83 11.13 -22.27
CA ILE A 173 -9.47 12.33 -21.69
C ILE A 173 -9.78 13.37 -22.78
N GLU A 174 -8.84 13.60 -23.69
CA GLU A 174 -8.97 14.53 -24.82
C GLU A 174 -10.12 14.10 -25.75
N PHE A 175 -10.13 12.83 -26.17
CA PHE A 175 -11.19 12.28 -27.04
C PHE A 175 -12.58 12.27 -26.41
N LYS A 176 -12.68 12.27 -25.07
CA LYS A 176 -13.97 12.31 -24.38
C LYS A 176 -14.50 13.74 -24.17
N HIS A 177 -13.66 14.76 -24.37
CA HIS A 177 -14.02 16.19 -24.29
C HIS A 177 -14.32 16.84 -25.65
N ILE A 178 -13.99 16.17 -26.76
CA ILE A 178 -14.37 16.53 -28.14
C ILE A 178 -15.70 15.87 -28.49
#